data_AF-A0A9D5YJD0-F1
#
_entry.id   AF-A0A9D5YJD0-F1
#
_cell.length_a   1.000
_cell.length_b   1.000
_cell.length_c   1.000
_cell.angle_alpha   90.00
_cell.angle_beta   90.00
_cell.angle_gamma   90.00
#
_symmetry.space_group_name_H-M   'P 1'
#
loop_
_entity.id
_entity.type
_entity.pdbx_description
1 polymer ?
#
loop_
_entity_poly.entity_id
_entity_poly.type
_entity_poly.pdbx_seq_one_letter_code
_entity_poly.pdbx_strand_id
1 'polypeptide(L)'
;MSEDHSTPEAVKQPSKSRKPNRSTLFAYILVLFAVAFLLLLLSYFMQQRRNDQQVIEGLQENASALQITRSIQEQNQTLRQQVADLQEANETLEAQAETHSKTVLALDWLWRIEREFFQNRYSSARQMIRQFEADGLKEFLPAQPIADRGYRSPLEQYEAMYDVLF
;
A
#
# COMPACT_ATOMS: atom_id res chain seq x y z
N MET A 1 50.48 -3.29 107.13
CA MET A 1 50.00 -2.13 107.91
C MET A 1 50.28 -0.90 107.06
N SER A 2 49.25 -0.11 106.77
CA SER A 2 49.30 1.29 106.27
C SER A 2 49.68 1.45 104.78
N GLU A 3 48.84 1.90 103.84
CA GLU A 3 48.06 3.17 103.74
C GLU A 3 48.97 4.37 104.09
N ASP A 4 49.13 5.44 103.32
CA ASP A 4 48.40 6.09 102.24
C ASP A 4 49.36 7.17 101.68
N HIS A 5 48.95 7.81 100.59
CA HIS A 5 49.05 9.25 100.36
C HIS A 5 49.74 9.70 99.05
N SER A 6 48.85 9.95 98.08
CA SER A 6 48.69 11.26 97.42
C SER A 6 49.52 11.59 96.19
N THR A 7 48.86 11.39 95.04
CA THR A 7 48.78 12.36 93.94
C THR A 7 48.23 13.71 94.43
N PRO A 8 48.72 14.85 93.90
CA PRO A 8 48.19 15.45 92.66
C PRO A 8 49.35 16.04 91.80
N GLU A 9 49.26 16.54 90.58
CA GLU A 9 48.21 17.14 89.76
C GLU A 9 48.71 17.18 88.28
N ALA A 10 47.75 17.33 87.36
CA ALA A 10 47.77 17.64 85.93
C ALA A 10 49.09 18.05 85.19
N VAL A 11 49.22 17.64 83.92
CA VAL A 11 49.15 18.54 82.73
C VAL A 11 49.50 17.83 81.40
N LYS A 12 48.55 17.95 80.46
CA LYS A 12 48.63 17.93 78.98
C LYS A 12 49.01 16.64 78.22
N GLN A 13 47.98 16.12 77.54
CA GLN A 13 48.12 15.54 76.20
C GLN A 13 48.93 16.47 75.28
N PRO A 14 49.74 15.89 74.39
CA PRO A 14 49.73 16.34 73.01
C PRO A 14 49.21 15.19 72.13
N SER A 15 48.07 15.46 71.50
CA SER A 15 47.59 14.77 70.31
C SER A 15 48.70 14.74 69.25
N LYS A 16 49.43 13.63 69.16
CA LYS A 16 50.32 13.37 68.02
C LYS A 16 49.45 12.94 66.83
N SER A 17 48.94 13.93 66.11
CA SER A 17 48.50 13.77 64.73
C SER A 17 49.69 13.27 63.91
N ARG A 18 49.74 11.96 63.70
CA ARG A 18 50.73 11.32 62.83
C ARG A 18 50.39 11.76 61.41
N LYS A 19 51.05 12.81 60.92
CA LYS A 19 50.94 13.29 59.54
C LYS A 19 51.10 12.07 58.61
N PRO A 20 50.08 11.67 57.85
CA PRO A 20 50.26 10.61 56.87
C PRO A 20 51.26 11.14 55.84
N ASN A 21 52.29 10.35 55.57
CA ASN A 21 53.34 10.71 54.62
C ASN A 21 52.66 10.98 53.27
N ARG A 22 52.82 12.20 52.73
CA ARG A 22 52.17 12.62 51.48
C ARG A 22 52.46 11.65 50.33
N SER A 23 53.64 11.01 50.34
CA SER A 23 54.04 9.97 49.39
C SER A 23 53.13 8.74 49.38
N THR A 24 52.62 8.30 50.54
CA THR A 24 51.70 7.16 50.62
C THR A 24 50.31 7.52 50.08
N LEU A 25 49.89 8.78 50.26
CA LEU A 25 48.65 9.30 49.68
C LEU A 25 48.76 9.39 48.15
N PHE A 26 49.89 9.88 47.62
CA PHE A 26 50.16 9.88 46.19
C PHE A 26 50.21 8.47 45.60
N ALA A 27 50.79 7.50 46.31
CA ALA A 27 50.79 6.10 45.89
C ALA A 27 49.37 5.52 45.80
N TYR A 28 48.49 5.83 46.77
CA TYR A 28 47.09 5.41 46.72
C TYR A 28 46.32 6.06 45.56
N ILE A 29 46.54 7.36 45.31
CA ILE A 29 45.96 8.08 44.16
C ILE A 29 46.46 7.48 42.83
N LEU A 30 47.73 7.11 42.74
CA LEU A 30 48.31 6.49 41.55
C LEU A 30 47.70 5.12 41.27
N VAL A 31 47.51 4.29 42.31
CA VAL A 31 46.83 3.00 42.20
C VAL A 31 45.36 3.18 41.82
N LEU A 32 44.67 4.16 42.42
CA LEU A 32 43.28 4.46 42.11
C LEU A 32 43.12 4.99 40.67
N PHE A 33 44.08 5.79 40.18
CA PHE A 33 44.17 6.21 38.79
C PHE A 33 44.43 5.03 37.84
N ALA A 34 45.35 4.13 38.20
CA ALA A 34 45.62 2.92 37.43
C ALA A 34 44.39 2.00 37.34
N VAL A 35 43.67 1.80 38.45
CA VAL A 35 42.42 1.03 38.49
C VAL A 35 41.34 1.70 37.64
N ALA A 36 41.17 3.03 37.74
CA ALA A 36 40.24 3.77 36.89
C ALA A 36 40.59 3.66 35.40
N PHE A 37 41.89 3.69 35.06
CA PHE A 37 42.37 3.50 33.69
C PHE A 37 42.11 2.09 33.18
N LEU A 38 42.29 1.08 34.05
CA LEU A 38 42.01 -0.32 33.74
C LEU A 38 40.50 -0.55 33.55
N LEU A 39 39.66 0.09 34.37
CA LEU A 39 38.20 0.10 34.22
C LEU A 39 37.77 0.81 32.93
N LEU A 40 38.42 1.92 32.58
CA LEU A 40 38.21 2.61 31.30
C LEU A 40 38.62 1.74 30.12
N LEU A 41 39.74 1.02 30.19
CA LEU A 41 40.19 0.08 29.16
C LEU A 41 39.24 -1.12 29.01
N LEU A 42 38.78 -1.69 30.12
CA LEU A 42 37.76 -2.76 30.12
C LEU A 42 36.43 -2.28 29.54
N SER A 43 35.99 -1.08 29.93
CA SER A 43 34.78 -0.45 29.40
C SER A 43 34.93 -0.15 27.91
N TYR A 44 36.08 0.38 27.50
CA TYR A 44 36.38 0.69 26.11
C TYR A 44 36.43 -0.58 25.26
N PHE A 45 37.02 -1.67 25.74
CA PHE A 45 37.09 -2.94 25.01
C PHE A 45 35.71 -3.60 24.87
N MET A 46 34.89 -3.54 25.93
CA MET A 46 33.47 -3.93 25.87
C MET A 46 32.68 -3.05 24.89
N GLN A 47 32.96 -1.75 24.88
CA GLN A 47 32.28 -0.78 24.03
C GLN A 47 32.73 -0.86 22.57
N GLN A 48 33.97 -1.25 22.26
CA GLN A 48 34.42 -1.50 20.88
C GLN A 48 33.65 -2.68 20.26
N ARG A 49 33.56 -3.81 20.98
CA ARG A 49 32.80 -4.97 20.49
C ARG A 49 31.28 -4.72 20.45
N ARG A 50 30.74 -3.98 21.44
CA ARG A 50 29.31 -3.63 21.48
C ARG A 50 28.93 -2.53 20.48
N ASN A 51 29.77 -1.52 20.25
CA ASN A 51 29.51 -0.48 19.26
C ASN A 51 29.58 -1.06 17.85
N ASP A 52 30.56 -1.91 17.54
CA ASP A 52 30.62 -2.53 16.22
C ASP A 52 29.38 -3.42 15.97
N GLN A 53 28.95 -4.21 16.96
CA GLN A 53 27.74 -5.03 16.82
C GLN A 53 26.44 -4.21 16.76
N GLN A 54 26.27 -3.19 17.60
CA GLN A 54 25.05 -2.35 17.63
C GLN A 54 24.94 -1.43 16.42
N VAL A 55 26.07 -0.89 15.91
CA VAL A 55 26.08 -0.08 14.70
C VAL A 55 25.82 -0.96 13.47
N ILE A 56 26.36 -2.18 13.42
CA ILE A 56 26.10 -3.13 12.32
C ILE A 56 24.66 -3.66 12.37
N GLU A 57 24.12 -3.96 13.56
CA GLU A 57 22.70 -4.35 13.73
C GLU A 57 21.76 -3.21 13.32
N GLY A 58 22.01 -1.97 13.76
CA GLY A 58 21.19 -0.82 13.37
C GLY A 58 21.29 -0.49 11.88
N LEU A 59 22.44 -0.72 11.24
CA LEU A 59 22.59 -0.59 9.79
C LEU A 59 21.90 -1.73 9.02
N GLN A 60 21.94 -2.97 9.51
CA GLN A 60 21.20 -4.08 8.93
C GLN A 60 19.69 -3.92 9.09
N GLU A 61 19.22 -3.46 10.25
CA GLU A 61 17.81 -3.17 10.50
C GLU A 61 17.32 -2.04 9.60
N ASN A 62 18.09 -0.95 9.46
CA ASN A 62 17.78 0.13 8.53
C ASN A 62 17.82 -0.31 7.06
N ALA A 63 18.81 -1.13 6.66
CA ALA A 63 18.87 -1.67 5.30
C ALA A 63 17.67 -2.59 5.01
N SER A 64 17.27 -3.40 5.98
CA SER A 64 16.11 -4.29 5.89
C SER A 64 14.80 -3.50 5.87
N ALA A 65 14.66 -2.46 6.70
CA ALA A 65 13.51 -1.56 6.70
C ALA A 65 13.37 -0.80 5.38
N LEU A 66 14.49 -0.37 4.78
CA LEU A 66 14.51 0.25 3.45
C LEU A 66 14.12 -0.76 2.35
N GLN A 67 14.59 -2.01 2.42
CA GLN A 67 14.19 -3.07 1.49
C GLN A 67 12.70 -3.40 1.59
N ILE A 68 12.16 -3.49 2.80
CA ILE A 68 10.72 -3.70 3.04
C ILE A 68 9.91 -2.52 2.52
N THR A 69 10.37 -1.29 2.77
CA THR A 69 9.69 -0.08 2.24
C THR A 69 9.67 -0.08 0.72
N ARG A 70 10.79 -0.45 0.07
CA ARG A 70 10.84 -0.59 -1.39
C ARG A 70 9.89 -1.68 -1.89
N SER A 71 9.85 -2.85 -1.25
CA SER A 71 8.94 -3.91 -1.68
C SER A 71 7.48 -3.53 -1.50
N ILE A 72 7.13 -2.84 -0.40
CA ILE A 72 5.78 -2.31 -0.18
C ILE A 72 5.42 -1.26 -1.23
N GLN A 73 6.37 -0.42 -1.63
CA GLN A 73 6.16 0.59 -2.67
C GLN A 73 5.98 -0.04 -4.05
N GLU A 74 6.78 -1.05 -4.41
CA GLU A 74 6.64 -1.84 -5.64
C GLU A 74 5.30 -2.59 -5.67
N GLN A 75 4.90 -3.21 -4.56
CA GLN A 75 3.60 -3.85 -4.42
C GLN A 75 2.46 -2.86 -4.55
N ASN A 76 2.57 -1.66 -3.95
CA ASN A 76 1.57 -0.61 -4.10
C ASN A 76 1.46 -0.14 -5.56
N GLN A 77 2.57 0.03 -6.26
CA GLN A 77 2.56 0.39 -7.68
C GLN A 77 1.91 -0.72 -8.52
N THR A 78 2.29 -1.97 -8.29
CA THR A 78 1.72 -3.13 -8.97
C THR A 78 0.21 -3.24 -8.74
N LEU A 79 -0.23 -3.09 -7.50
CA LEU A 79 -1.65 -3.12 -7.14
C LEU A 79 -2.41 -1.97 -7.80
N ARG A 80 -1.84 -0.76 -7.82
CA ARG A 80 -2.46 0.39 -8.51
C ARG A 80 -2.59 0.14 -10.01
N GLN A 81 -1.60 -0.49 -10.63
CA GLN A 81 -1.64 -0.83 -12.05
C GLN A 81 -2.71 -1.88 -12.34
N GLN A 82 -2.79 -2.94 -11.52
CA GLN A 82 -3.87 -3.94 -11.64
C GLN A 82 -5.26 -3.31 -11.46
N VAL A 83 -5.42 -2.38 -10.52
CA VAL A 83 -6.69 -1.66 -10.35
C VAL A 83 -7.03 -0.84 -11.59
N ALA A 84 -6.06 -0.15 -12.19
CA ALA A 84 -6.27 0.60 -13.42
C ALA A 84 -6.66 -0.31 -14.59
N ASP A 85 -5.92 -1.41 -14.79
CA ASP A 85 -6.18 -2.39 -15.86
C ASP A 85 -7.56 -3.04 -15.69
N LEU A 86 -7.93 -3.41 -14.45
CA LEU A 86 -9.23 -3.98 -14.14
C LEU A 86 -10.37 -2.97 -14.32
N GLN A 87 -10.10 -1.69 -14.06
CA GLN A 87 -11.09 -0.64 -14.26
C GLN A 87 -11.34 -0.41 -15.75
N GLU A 88 -10.28 -0.33 -16.57
CA GLU A 88 -10.40 -0.25 -18.03
C GLU A 88 -11.13 -1.48 -18.61
N ALA A 89 -10.81 -2.67 -18.12
CA ALA A 89 -11.51 -3.89 -18.52
C ALA A 89 -13.01 -3.85 -18.15
N ASN A 90 -13.37 -3.33 -16.98
CA ASN A 90 -14.77 -3.16 -16.60
C ASN A 90 -15.48 -2.13 -17.47
N GLU A 91 -14.87 -0.96 -17.71
CA GLU A 91 -15.46 0.09 -18.56
C GLU A 91 -15.70 -0.42 -19.99
N THR A 92 -14.76 -1.19 -20.54
CA THR A 92 -14.93 -1.80 -21.86
C THR A 92 -16.00 -2.91 -21.88
N LEU A 93 -16.11 -3.71 -20.81
CA LEU A 93 -17.17 -4.71 -20.65
C LEU A 93 -18.55 -4.06 -20.49
N GLU A 94 -18.66 -2.99 -19.73
CA GLU A 94 -19.90 -2.24 -19.54
C GLU A 94 -20.36 -1.60 -20.86
N ALA A 95 -19.44 -0.98 -21.61
CA ALA A 95 -19.74 -0.42 -22.93
C ALA A 95 -20.21 -1.50 -23.93
N GLN A 96 -19.58 -2.68 -23.91
CA GLN A 96 -20.02 -3.83 -24.71
C GLN A 96 -21.40 -4.31 -24.28
N ALA A 97 -21.65 -4.45 -22.97
CA ALA A 97 -22.95 -4.86 -22.45
C ALA A 97 -24.07 -3.88 -22.82
N GLU A 98 -23.81 -2.57 -22.74
CA GLU A 98 -24.75 -1.54 -23.16
C GLU A 98 -25.03 -1.63 -24.67
N THR A 99 -23.99 -1.80 -25.48
CA THR A 99 -24.13 -1.98 -26.94
C THR A 99 -24.95 -3.22 -27.26
N HIS A 100 -24.66 -4.35 -26.63
CA HIS A 100 -25.42 -5.59 -26.79
C HIS A 100 -26.87 -5.43 -26.36
N SER A 101 -27.13 -4.74 -25.24
CA SER A 101 -28.48 -4.45 -24.77
C SER A 101 -29.27 -3.64 -25.80
N LYS A 102 -28.66 -2.58 -26.36
CA LYS A 102 -29.27 -1.77 -27.43
C LYS A 102 -29.50 -2.58 -28.70
N THR A 103 -28.58 -3.46 -29.09
CA THR A 103 -28.76 -4.37 -30.23
C THR A 103 -29.95 -5.31 -30.02
N VAL A 104 -30.11 -5.90 -28.83
CA VAL A 104 -31.25 -6.77 -28.52
C VAL A 104 -32.57 -5.99 -28.58
N LEU A 105 -32.60 -4.78 -28.02
CA LEU A 105 -33.78 -3.90 -28.12
C LEU A 105 -34.09 -3.57 -29.59
N ALA A 106 -33.06 -3.26 -30.38
CA ALA A 106 -33.24 -2.94 -31.78
C ALA A 106 -33.82 -4.12 -32.58
N LEU A 107 -33.37 -5.34 -32.28
CA LEU A 107 -33.91 -6.57 -32.88
C LEU A 107 -35.37 -6.84 -32.44
N ASP A 108 -35.73 -6.60 -31.17
CA ASP A 108 -37.13 -6.74 -30.70
C ASP A 108 -38.05 -5.77 -31.43
N TRP A 109 -37.63 -4.51 -31.58
CA TRP A 109 -38.35 -3.51 -32.36
C TRP A 109 -38.54 -3.94 -33.81
N LEU A 110 -37.48 -4.43 -34.46
CA LEU A 110 -37.55 -4.93 -35.83
C LEU A 110 -38.60 -6.04 -35.95
N TRP A 111 -38.53 -7.08 -35.09
CA TRP A 111 -39.50 -8.18 -35.07
C TRP A 111 -40.95 -7.71 -34.91
N ARG A 112 -41.18 -6.69 -34.06
CA ARG A 112 -42.52 -6.10 -33.88
C ARG A 112 -42.99 -5.39 -35.13
N ILE A 113 -42.12 -4.63 -35.80
CA ILE A 113 -42.42 -3.94 -37.05
C ILE A 113 -42.73 -4.96 -38.16
N GLU A 114 -41.91 -6.00 -38.32
CA GLU A 114 -42.14 -7.05 -39.32
C GLU A 114 -43.52 -7.70 -39.13
N ARG A 115 -43.86 -8.02 -37.88
CA ARG A 115 -45.14 -8.64 -37.55
C ARG A 115 -46.34 -7.75 -37.92
N GLU A 116 -46.25 -6.45 -37.67
CA GLU A 116 -47.32 -5.50 -38.04
C GLU A 116 -47.38 -5.29 -39.56
N PHE A 117 -46.24 -5.33 -40.23
CA PHE A 117 -46.13 -5.27 -41.69
C PHE A 117 -46.82 -6.47 -42.36
N PHE A 118 -46.58 -7.69 -41.87
CA PHE A 118 -47.26 -8.89 -42.38
C PHE A 118 -48.77 -8.93 -42.09
N GLN A 119 -49.24 -8.17 -41.10
CA GLN A 119 -50.67 -7.99 -40.82
C GLN A 119 -51.33 -6.91 -41.69
N ASN A 120 -50.64 -6.37 -42.71
CA ASN A 120 -51.08 -5.26 -43.56
C ASN A 120 -51.39 -3.95 -42.80
N ARG A 121 -50.85 -3.77 -41.59
CA ARG A 121 -51.03 -2.55 -40.78
C ARG A 121 -49.91 -1.54 -41.05
N TYR A 122 -49.82 -1.10 -42.30
CA TYR A 122 -48.74 -0.22 -42.76
C TYR A 122 -48.68 1.13 -42.03
N SER A 123 -49.82 1.68 -41.59
CA SER A 123 -49.87 2.93 -40.81
C SER A 123 -49.20 2.78 -39.43
N SER A 124 -49.45 1.66 -38.75
CA SER A 124 -48.86 1.37 -37.44
C SER A 124 -47.36 1.07 -37.57
N ALA A 125 -46.97 0.31 -38.61
CA ALA A 125 -45.57 0.03 -38.91
C ALA A 125 -44.77 1.32 -39.18
N ARG A 126 -45.31 2.26 -39.96
CA ARG A 126 -44.69 3.58 -40.20
C ARG A 126 -44.48 4.38 -38.92
N GLN A 127 -45.44 4.35 -37.99
CA GLN A 127 -45.31 5.06 -36.71
C GLN A 127 -44.23 4.43 -35.83
N MET A 128 -44.16 3.09 -35.78
CA MET A 128 -43.12 2.37 -35.04
C MET A 128 -41.73 2.60 -35.63
N ILE A 129 -41.60 2.67 -36.95
CA ILE A 129 -40.35 3.03 -37.63
C ILE A 129 -39.88 4.44 -37.23
N ARG A 130 -40.79 5.42 -37.17
CA ARG A 130 -40.43 6.78 -36.72
C ARG A 130 -39.98 6.82 -35.27
N GLN A 131 -40.58 6.01 -34.39
CA GLN A 131 -40.14 5.89 -33.00
C GLN A 131 -38.77 5.21 -32.91
N PHE A 132 -38.58 4.14 -33.69
CA PHE A 132 -37.31 3.43 -33.78
C PHE A 132 -36.14 4.31 -34.27
N GLU A 133 -36.40 5.18 -35.26
CA GLU A 133 -35.42 6.17 -35.73
C GLU A 133 -35.21 7.31 -34.73
N ALA A 134 -36.26 7.76 -34.04
CA ALA A 134 -36.14 8.77 -32.99
C ALA A 134 -35.29 8.29 -31.80
N ASP A 135 -35.36 6.99 -31.49
CA ASP A 135 -34.57 6.36 -30.43
C ASP A 135 -33.11 6.06 -30.86
N GLY A 136 -32.75 6.33 -32.13
CA GLY A 136 -31.39 6.10 -32.65
C GLY A 136 -30.98 4.63 -32.74
N LEU A 137 -31.93 3.69 -32.59
CA LEU A 137 -31.67 2.26 -32.50
C LEU A 137 -31.23 1.63 -33.83
N LYS A 138 -31.40 2.35 -34.95
CA LYS A 138 -30.96 1.94 -36.28
C LYS A 138 -29.46 1.63 -36.34
N GLU A 139 -28.64 2.40 -35.63
CA GLU A 139 -27.17 2.23 -35.62
C GLU A 139 -26.71 0.96 -34.89
N PHE A 140 -27.57 0.41 -34.02
CA PHE A 140 -27.30 -0.79 -33.23
C PHE A 140 -27.80 -2.07 -33.92
N LEU A 141 -28.40 -1.95 -35.11
CA LEU A 141 -28.78 -3.11 -35.91
C LEU A 141 -27.53 -3.78 -36.50
N PRO A 142 -27.40 -5.11 -36.37
CA PRO A 142 -26.25 -5.80 -36.91
C PRO A 142 -26.28 -5.78 -38.44
N ALA A 143 -25.24 -5.20 -39.05
CA ALA A 143 -25.05 -5.18 -40.50
C ALA A 143 -24.64 -6.54 -41.08
N GLN A 144 -24.19 -7.47 -40.23
CA GLN A 144 -23.85 -8.83 -40.62
C GLN A 144 -24.86 -9.84 -40.05
N PRO A 145 -25.25 -10.86 -40.83
CA PRO A 145 -26.08 -11.95 -40.32
C PRO A 145 -25.31 -12.74 -39.27
N ILE A 146 -25.95 -12.97 -38.11
CA ILE A 146 -25.38 -13.72 -36.98
C ILE A 146 -25.24 -15.22 -37.34
N ALA A 147 -26.04 -15.71 -38.30
CA ALA A 147 -26.01 -17.09 -38.77
C ALA A 147 -25.93 -17.13 -40.31
N ASP A 148 -24.90 -17.85 -40.80
CA ASP A 148 -24.58 -18.23 -42.19
C ASP A 148 -24.70 -17.15 -43.29
N ARG A 149 -23.76 -17.16 -44.25
CA ARG A 149 -23.56 -16.08 -45.24
C ARG A 149 -24.66 -15.95 -46.31
N GLY A 150 -25.83 -16.55 -46.11
CA GLY A 150 -26.95 -16.59 -47.05
C GLY A 150 -28.24 -15.90 -46.58
N TYR A 151 -28.31 -15.46 -45.32
CA TYR A 151 -29.47 -14.75 -44.80
C TYR A 151 -29.30 -13.23 -44.89
N ARG A 152 -30.37 -12.54 -45.28
CA ARG A 152 -30.44 -11.07 -45.29
C ARG A 152 -30.18 -10.54 -43.88
N SER A 153 -29.30 -9.56 -43.73
CA SER A 153 -28.99 -8.99 -42.41
C SER A 153 -30.21 -8.27 -41.83
N PRO A 154 -30.38 -8.18 -40.51
CA PRO A 154 -31.46 -7.42 -39.90
C PRO A 154 -31.53 -5.95 -40.37
N LEU A 155 -30.39 -5.36 -40.70
CA LEU A 155 -30.32 -4.03 -41.30
C LEU A 155 -30.90 -4.01 -42.73
N GLU A 156 -30.51 -4.95 -43.59
CA GLU A 156 -31.05 -5.08 -44.95
C GLU A 156 -32.55 -5.45 -44.96
N GLN A 157 -33.04 -6.13 -43.92
CA GLN A 157 -34.46 -6.41 -43.71
C GLN A 157 -35.21 -5.12 -43.39
N TYR A 158 -34.68 -4.32 -42.46
CA TYR A 158 -35.21 -3.00 -42.14
C TYR A 158 -35.27 -2.08 -43.36
N GLU A 159 -34.19 -2.00 -44.14
CA GLU A 159 -34.13 -1.14 -45.33
C GLU A 159 -35.14 -1.55 -46.41
N ALA A 160 -35.31 -2.85 -46.65
CA ALA A 160 -36.33 -3.30 -47.60
C ALA A 160 -37.76 -3.00 -47.13
N MET A 161 -38.03 -3.09 -45.82
CA MET A 161 -39.33 -2.68 -45.28
C MET A 161 -39.53 -1.18 -45.38
N TYR A 162 -38.47 -0.40 -45.16
CA TYR A 162 -38.50 1.05 -45.30
C TYR A 162 -38.87 1.46 -46.73
N ASP A 163 -38.24 0.86 -47.76
CA ASP A 163 -38.52 1.14 -49.18
C ASP A 163 -39.95 0.78 -49.62
N VAL A 164 -40.57 -0.23 -48.99
CA VAL A 164 -41.98 -0.57 -49.27
C VAL A 164 -42.96 0.34 -48.53
N LEU A 165 -42.56 0.85 -47.36
CA LEU A 165 -43.41 1.67 -46.51
C LEU A 165 -43.30 3.17 -46.80
N PHE A 166 -42.19 3.68 -47.32
CA PHE A 166 -41.96 5.10 -47.57
C PHE A 166 -41.64 5.37 -49.03
#